data_AF-A0A383AT14-F1
#
_entry.id   AF-A0A383AT14-F1
#
_cell.length_a   1.000
_cell.length_b   1.000
_cell.length_c   1.000
_cell.angle_alpha   90.00
_cell.angle_beta   90.00
_cell.angle_gamma   90.00
#
_symmetry.space_group_name_H-M   'P 1'
#
loop_
_entity.id
_entity.type
_entity.pdbx_description
1 polymer ?
#
loop_
_entity_poly.entity_id
_entity_poly.type
_entity_poly.pdbx_seq_one_letter_code
_entity_poly.pdbx_strand_id
1 'polypeptide(L)'
;KLIKIAIISIFLLHLTVSVAAGNANLSKKNIEYARSIFKQIEKGNWQNAIRKSKKINNKMLEQLVYWLYLNKKTNNANFNDYQNFIKQNPNLPKINRLKHFAEYKINIKSISPQLVINYFKIKEPLTSYGKIKLGEALIAVGNTLEGEKLIKTNWKNANLTNNDLSYLLKNYKNIIKEKDIIDRAEWLAWENKSQQLANLFKYLPRDYKSLYKARYLLMIRLYGVDFAIKNVPNKYKNNQGLLYHRLRW
;
A
#
# COMPACT_ATOMS: atom_id res chain seq x y z
N LYS A 1 -8.57 -17.89 -7.95
CA LYS A 1 -9.76 -18.64 -7.48
C LYS A 1 -9.54 -19.16 -6.04
N LEU A 2 -8.45 -19.89 -5.78
CA LEU A 2 -8.08 -20.44 -4.46
C LEU A 2 -7.91 -19.40 -3.33
N ILE A 3 -7.29 -18.25 -3.59
CA ILE A 3 -7.11 -17.19 -2.58
C ILE A 3 -8.46 -16.61 -2.12
N LYS A 4 -9.44 -16.47 -3.05
CA LYS A 4 -10.80 -16.01 -2.69
C LYS A 4 -11.51 -17.05 -1.81
N ILE A 5 -11.35 -18.34 -2.13
CA ILE A 5 -11.94 -19.46 -1.37
C ILE A 5 -11.34 -19.52 0.04
N ALA A 6 -10.01 -19.46 0.18
CA ALA A 6 -9.34 -19.47 1.49
C ALA A 6 -9.69 -18.25 2.37
N ILE A 7 -9.89 -17.08 1.75
CA ILE A 7 -10.30 -15.84 2.45
C ILE A 7 -11.75 -15.94 2.94
N ILE A 8 -12.64 -16.55 2.15
CA ILE A 8 -14.02 -16.85 2.54
C ILE A 8 -14.05 -17.90 3.66
N SER A 9 -13.21 -18.94 3.59
CA SER A 9 -13.09 -19.97 4.64
C SER A 9 -12.57 -19.42 5.97
N ILE A 10 -11.63 -18.47 5.97
CA ILE A 10 -11.13 -17.82 7.20
C ILE A 10 -12.20 -16.90 7.81
N PHE A 11 -12.98 -16.21 6.98
CA PHE A 11 -14.13 -15.44 7.46
C PHE A 11 -15.20 -16.37 8.05
N LEU A 12 -15.47 -17.52 7.41
CA LEU A 12 -16.35 -18.57 7.90
C LEU A 12 -15.87 -19.22 9.21
N LEU A 13 -14.56 -19.34 9.43
CA LEU A 13 -14.00 -19.88 10.68
C LEU A 13 -14.11 -18.91 11.87
N HIS A 14 -14.09 -17.59 11.64
CA HIS A 14 -14.44 -16.61 12.69
C HIS A 14 -15.95 -16.45 12.87
N LEU A 15 -16.73 -16.84 11.86
CA LEU A 15 -18.19 -16.84 11.94
C LEU A 15 -18.75 -17.96 12.82
N THR A 16 -18.04 -19.08 13.05
CA THR A 16 -18.53 -20.13 13.98
C THR A 16 -18.74 -19.57 15.39
N VAL A 17 -17.91 -18.62 15.82
CA VAL A 17 -18.05 -17.92 17.11
C VAL A 17 -19.25 -16.96 17.11
N SER A 18 -19.59 -16.35 15.96
CA SER A 18 -20.70 -15.40 15.83
C SER A 18 -22.07 -16.08 15.55
N VAL A 19 -22.04 -17.26 14.92
CA VAL A 19 -23.19 -18.15 14.72
C VAL A 19 -23.64 -18.73 16.07
N ALA A 20 -22.71 -19.05 16.97
CA ALA A 20 -23.04 -19.45 18.35
C ALA A 20 -23.78 -18.35 19.13
N ALA A 21 -23.69 -17.09 18.71
CA ALA A 21 -24.41 -15.95 19.30
C ALA A 21 -25.79 -15.66 18.65
N GLY A 22 -26.32 -16.55 17.79
CA GLY A 22 -27.68 -16.43 17.23
C GLY A 22 -27.87 -15.41 16.10
N ASN A 23 -26.81 -14.77 15.60
CA ASN A 23 -26.89 -13.67 14.63
C ASN A 23 -26.95 -14.09 13.14
N ALA A 24 -26.88 -15.39 12.84
CA ALA A 24 -26.91 -15.91 11.47
C ALA A 24 -28.33 -16.35 11.09
N ASN A 25 -29.17 -15.40 10.66
CA ASN A 25 -30.49 -15.73 10.10
C ASN A 25 -30.33 -16.32 8.69
N LEU A 26 -30.24 -17.64 8.59
CA LEU A 26 -29.99 -18.41 7.36
C LEU A 26 -31.28 -18.86 6.64
N SER A 27 -32.32 -18.03 6.64
CA SER A 27 -33.55 -18.35 5.89
C SER A 27 -33.28 -18.53 4.38
N LYS A 28 -34.11 -19.34 3.69
CA LYS A 28 -34.03 -19.58 2.23
C LYS A 28 -34.01 -18.27 1.44
N LYS A 29 -34.83 -17.30 1.85
CA LYS A 29 -34.87 -15.93 1.31
C LYS A 29 -33.52 -15.21 1.46
N ASN A 30 -32.86 -15.30 2.62
CA ASN A 30 -31.54 -14.70 2.85
C ASN A 30 -30.44 -15.35 2.01
N ILE A 31 -30.53 -16.66 1.75
CA ILE A 31 -29.60 -17.40 0.87
C ILE A 31 -29.74 -16.91 -0.58
N GLU A 32 -30.97 -16.76 -1.09
CA GLU A 32 -31.21 -16.25 -2.45
C GLU A 32 -30.70 -14.81 -2.62
N TYR A 33 -30.92 -13.96 -1.61
CA TYR A 33 -30.37 -12.61 -1.63
C TYR A 33 -28.85 -12.59 -1.61
N ALA A 34 -28.21 -13.41 -0.77
CA ALA A 34 -26.76 -13.55 -0.74
C ALA A 34 -26.23 -13.96 -2.13
N ARG A 35 -26.82 -14.98 -2.77
CA ARG A 35 -26.48 -15.37 -4.15
C ARG A 35 -26.60 -14.19 -5.11
N SER A 36 -27.67 -13.40 -5.01
CA SER A 36 -27.87 -12.23 -5.87
C SER A 36 -26.79 -11.16 -5.70
N ILE A 37 -26.27 -10.98 -4.48
CA ILE A 37 -25.19 -10.04 -4.16
C ILE A 37 -23.86 -10.56 -4.68
N PHE A 38 -23.54 -11.83 -4.42
CA PHE A 38 -22.29 -12.42 -4.91
C PHE A 38 -22.21 -12.43 -6.44
N LYS A 39 -23.35 -12.62 -7.13
CA LYS A 39 -23.42 -12.44 -8.59
C LYS A 39 -23.05 -11.02 -9.04
N GLN A 40 -23.34 -9.98 -8.24
CA GLN A 40 -22.86 -8.61 -8.53
C GLN A 40 -21.36 -8.46 -8.27
N ILE A 41 -20.85 -9.05 -7.18
CA ILE A 41 -19.42 -9.04 -6.85
C ILE A 41 -18.59 -9.72 -7.95
N GLU A 42 -19.05 -10.85 -8.46
CA GLU A 42 -18.41 -11.59 -9.55
C GLU A 42 -18.36 -10.77 -10.85
N LYS A 43 -19.43 -10.02 -11.14
CA LYS A 43 -19.48 -9.04 -12.24
C LYS A 43 -18.67 -7.77 -11.99
N GLY A 44 -18.05 -7.63 -10.81
CA GLY A 44 -17.32 -6.42 -10.42
C GLY A 44 -18.21 -5.22 -10.06
N ASN A 45 -19.52 -5.39 -9.97
CA ASN A 45 -20.48 -4.34 -9.64
C ASN A 45 -20.60 -4.12 -8.13
N TRP A 46 -19.53 -3.59 -7.54
CA TRP A 46 -19.39 -3.42 -6.09
C TRP A 46 -20.38 -2.44 -5.49
N GLN A 47 -20.70 -1.34 -6.18
CA GLN A 47 -21.68 -0.37 -5.71
C GLN A 47 -23.06 -1.03 -5.54
N ASN A 48 -23.50 -1.81 -6.53
CA ASN A 48 -24.75 -2.55 -6.41
C ASN A 48 -24.69 -3.66 -5.35
N ALA A 49 -23.57 -4.37 -5.24
CA ALA A 49 -23.39 -5.39 -4.19
C ALA A 49 -23.56 -4.79 -2.78
N ILE A 50 -22.86 -3.68 -2.51
CA ILE A 50 -22.92 -2.97 -1.22
C ILE A 50 -24.34 -2.45 -0.98
N ARG A 51 -24.94 -1.76 -1.96
CA ARG A 51 -26.31 -1.23 -1.86
C ARG A 51 -27.33 -2.34 -1.58
N LYS A 52 -27.23 -3.48 -2.25
CA LYS A 52 -28.10 -4.64 -2.00
C LYS A 52 -27.89 -5.21 -0.59
N SER A 53 -26.64 -5.33 -0.15
CA SER A 53 -26.31 -5.88 1.17
C SER A 53 -26.93 -5.08 2.32
N LYS A 54 -26.95 -3.75 2.22
CA LYS A 54 -27.58 -2.84 3.19
C LYS A 54 -29.09 -3.03 3.33
N LYS A 55 -29.78 -3.47 2.26
CA LYS A 55 -31.25 -3.62 2.26
C LYS A 55 -31.76 -4.86 3.00
N ILE A 56 -30.90 -5.86 3.22
CA ILE A 56 -31.34 -7.20 3.67
C ILE A 56 -31.45 -7.28 5.21
N ASN A 57 -31.21 -6.18 5.93
CA ASN A 57 -31.19 -6.12 7.41
C ASN A 57 -30.37 -7.27 8.05
N ASN A 58 -29.35 -7.75 7.33
CA ASN A 58 -28.44 -8.80 7.78
C ASN A 58 -27.06 -8.18 7.93
N LYS A 59 -26.75 -7.75 9.16
CA LYS A 59 -25.50 -7.05 9.49
C LYS A 59 -24.25 -7.87 9.11
N MET A 60 -24.31 -9.19 9.29
CA MET A 60 -23.22 -10.10 8.95
C MET A 60 -22.93 -10.11 7.43
N LEU A 61 -23.97 -10.18 6.60
CA LEU A 61 -23.81 -10.17 5.14
C LEU A 61 -23.32 -8.80 4.64
N GLU A 62 -23.85 -7.71 5.18
CA GLU A 62 -23.35 -6.36 4.89
C GLU A 62 -21.86 -6.21 5.25
N GLN A 63 -21.48 -6.64 6.45
CA GLN A 63 -20.10 -6.60 6.93
C GLN A 63 -19.17 -7.41 6.02
N LEU A 64 -19.57 -8.62 5.61
CA LEU A 64 -18.80 -9.47 4.70
C LEU A 64 -18.60 -8.79 3.34
N VAL A 65 -19.68 -8.29 2.75
CA VAL A 65 -19.63 -7.64 1.43
C VAL A 65 -18.71 -6.42 1.45
N TYR A 66 -18.80 -5.61 2.50
CA TYR A 66 -17.97 -4.43 2.64
C TYR A 66 -16.51 -4.78 2.96
N TRP A 67 -16.26 -5.80 3.79
CA TRP A 67 -14.90 -6.32 4.03
C TRP A 67 -14.25 -6.83 2.75
N LEU A 68 -14.99 -7.54 1.90
CA LEU A 68 -14.51 -8.00 0.59
C LEU A 68 -14.17 -6.81 -0.33
N TYR A 69 -15.00 -5.77 -0.30
CA TYR A 69 -14.78 -4.54 -1.06
C TYR A 69 -13.48 -3.82 -0.62
N LEU A 70 -13.29 -3.64 0.69
CA LEU A 70 -12.10 -2.99 1.26
C LEU A 70 -10.81 -3.81 1.04
N ASN A 71 -10.92 -5.13 0.91
CA ASN A 71 -9.79 -6.01 0.58
C ASN A 71 -9.44 -6.05 -0.91
N LYS A 72 -10.26 -5.45 -1.78
CA LYS A 72 -9.97 -5.39 -3.21
C LYS A 72 -8.76 -4.49 -3.46
N LYS A 73 -7.83 -4.96 -4.29
CA LYS A 73 -6.60 -4.23 -4.69
C LYS A 73 -6.91 -2.81 -5.18
N THR A 74 -7.99 -2.64 -5.95
CA THR A 74 -8.47 -1.35 -6.46
C THR A 74 -9.91 -1.12 -6.01
N ASN A 75 -10.12 -0.09 -5.21
CA ASN A 75 -11.43 0.32 -4.74
C ASN A 75 -11.46 1.84 -4.52
N ASN A 76 -12.67 2.39 -4.48
CA ASN A 76 -12.91 3.83 -4.33
C ASN A 76 -13.20 4.21 -2.87
N ALA A 77 -12.97 3.32 -1.90
CA ALA A 77 -13.11 3.66 -0.49
C ALA A 77 -12.04 4.67 -0.07
N ASN A 78 -12.44 5.65 0.74
CA ASN A 78 -11.57 6.68 1.29
C ASN A 78 -11.04 6.26 2.68
N PHE A 79 -10.21 7.09 3.30
CA PHE A 79 -9.64 6.79 4.61
C PHE A 79 -10.71 6.56 5.70
N ASN A 80 -11.76 7.39 5.72
CA ASN A 80 -12.83 7.29 6.72
C ASN A 80 -13.63 5.99 6.57
N ASP A 81 -13.85 5.52 5.35
CA ASP A 81 -14.49 4.22 5.08
C ASP A 81 -13.72 3.08 5.77
N TYR A 82 -12.39 3.06 5.62
CA TYR A 82 -11.54 2.08 6.29
C TYR A 82 -11.54 2.26 7.81
N GLN A 83 -11.36 3.50 8.30
CA GLN A 83 -11.30 3.79 9.73
C GLN A 83 -12.59 3.38 10.45
N ASN A 84 -13.75 3.75 9.89
CA ASN A 84 -15.06 3.41 10.45
C ASN A 84 -15.26 1.90 10.49
N PHE A 85 -14.95 1.21 9.39
CA PHE A 85 -15.06 -0.24 9.34
C PHE A 85 -14.14 -0.93 10.34
N ILE A 86 -12.88 -0.49 10.46
CA ILE A 86 -11.92 -1.05 11.43
C ILE A 86 -12.38 -0.82 12.86
N LYS A 87 -12.88 0.38 13.18
CA LYS A 87 -13.38 0.73 14.52
C LYS A 87 -14.59 -0.12 14.93
N GLN A 88 -15.52 -0.34 13.99
CA GLN A 88 -16.71 -1.16 14.24
C GLN A 88 -16.41 -2.66 14.31
N ASN A 89 -15.27 -3.10 13.76
CA ASN A 89 -14.96 -4.51 13.59
C ASN A 89 -13.51 -4.87 14.01
N PRO A 90 -13.12 -4.59 15.27
CA PRO A 90 -11.73 -4.71 15.71
C PRO A 90 -11.19 -6.16 15.68
N ASN A 91 -12.08 -7.14 15.88
CA ASN A 91 -11.72 -8.56 16.01
C ASN A 91 -11.75 -9.34 14.69
N LEU A 92 -11.89 -8.65 13.54
CA LEU A 92 -11.92 -9.33 12.25
C LEU A 92 -10.57 -9.95 11.90
N PRO A 93 -10.57 -11.12 11.23
CA PRO A 93 -9.34 -11.73 10.80
C PRO A 93 -8.64 -10.82 9.79
N LYS A 94 -7.31 -10.78 9.87
CA LYS A 94 -6.45 -9.97 8.98
C LYS A 94 -6.80 -8.47 8.99
N ILE A 95 -7.30 -7.93 10.11
CA ILE A 95 -7.57 -6.49 10.24
C ILE A 95 -6.34 -5.62 9.95
N ASN A 96 -5.14 -6.12 10.23
CA ASN A 96 -3.88 -5.43 9.89
C ASN A 96 -3.72 -5.17 8.39
N ARG A 97 -4.31 -6.01 7.52
CA ARG A 97 -4.32 -5.77 6.07
C ARG A 97 -5.18 -4.55 5.72
N LEU A 98 -6.32 -4.40 6.38
CA LEU A 98 -7.16 -3.21 6.19
C LEU A 98 -6.49 -1.96 6.76
N LYS A 99 -5.83 -2.06 7.91
CA LYS A 99 -5.02 -0.97 8.47
C LYS A 99 -3.90 -0.55 7.50
N HIS A 100 -3.19 -1.51 6.94
CA HIS A 100 -2.18 -1.27 5.90
C HIS A 100 -2.78 -0.52 4.70
N PHE A 101 -3.93 -0.96 4.18
CA PHE A 101 -4.58 -0.25 3.07
C PHE A 101 -5.09 1.14 3.46
N ALA A 102 -5.58 1.32 4.68
CA ALA A 102 -6.04 2.61 5.19
C ALA A 102 -4.92 3.65 5.14
N GLU A 103 -3.68 3.28 5.50
CA GLU A 103 -2.54 4.20 5.47
C GLU A 103 -2.29 4.78 4.07
N TYR A 104 -2.46 3.97 3.00
CA TYR A 104 -2.35 4.44 1.61
C TYR A 104 -3.54 5.26 1.13
N LYS A 105 -4.61 5.37 1.92
CA LYS A 105 -5.75 6.25 1.65
C LYS A 105 -5.61 7.61 2.32
N ILE A 106 -4.59 7.81 3.15
CA ILE A 106 -4.35 9.11 3.81
C ILE A 106 -3.85 10.12 2.79
N ASN A 107 -4.60 11.22 2.67
CA ASN A 107 -4.22 12.39 1.88
C ASN A 107 -4.43 13.65 2.74
N ILE A 108 -3.32 14.30 3.11
CA ILE A 108 -3.31 15.49 3.99
C ILE A 108 -4.04 16.68 3.36
N LYS A 109 -4.27 16.69 2.03
CA LYS A 109 -5.08 17.73 1.38
C LYS A 109 -6.57 17.61 1.66
N SER A 110 -7.05 16.40 1.96
CA SER A 110 -8.48 16.11 2.14
C SER A 110 -8.84 15.67 3.56
N ILE A 111 -7.84 15.37 4.39
CA ILE A 111 -8.04 14.87 5.76
C ILE A 111 -7.31 15.83 6.70
N SER A 112 -7.99 16.25 7.76
CA SER A 112 -7.40 17.11 8.79
C SER A 112 -6.12 16.48 9.35
N PRO A 113 -5.00 17.23 9.42
CA PRO A 113 -3.76 16.76 10.04
C PRO A 113 -3.97 16.21 11.46
N GLN A 114 -4.81 16.88 12.26
CA GLN A 114 -5.10 16.46 13.63
C GLN A 114 -5.80 15.09 13.68
N LEU A 115 -6.65 14.78 12.70
CA LEU A 115 -7.32 13.48 12.60
C LEU A 115 -6.30 12.38 12.33
N VAL A 116 -5.35 12.61 11.41
CA VAL A 116 -4.27 11.66 11.10
C VAL A 116 -3.38 11.40 12.32
N ILE A 117 -3.00 12.47 13.03
CA ILE A 117 -2.21 12.36 14.27
C ILE A 117 -2.97 11.54 15.31
N ASN A 118 -4.24 11.87 15.56
CA ASN A 118 -5.07 11.15 16.54
C ASN A 118 -5.29 9.68 16.16
N TYR A 119 -5.43 9.38 14.86
CA TYR A 119 -5.54 8.01 14.37
C TYR A 119 -4.28 7.20 14.72
N PHE A 120 -3.09 7.76 14.52
CA PHE A 120 -1.83 7.08 14.81
C PHE A 120 -1.40 7.13 16.29
N LYS A 121 -2.01 7.98 17.13
CA LYS A 121 -1.82 7.94 18.59
C LYS A 121 -2.30 6.64 19.22
N ILE A 122 -3.37 6.06 18.68
CA ILE A 122 -3.93 4.79 19.20
C ILE A 122 -3.02 3.61 18.81
N LYS A 123 -2.48 3.64 17.59
CA LYS A 123 -1.56 2.62 17.09
C LYS A 123 -0.64 3.21 16.04
N GLU A 124 0.66 2.96 16.20
CA GLU A 124 1.67 3.44 15.26
C GLU A 124 1.41 2.96 13.82
N PRO A 125 1.85 3.74 12.81
CA PRO A 125 1.73 3.32 11.41
C PRO A 125 2.47 2.01 11.14
N LEU A 126 1.79 1.09 10.45
CA LEU A 126 2.31 -0.21 10.04
C LEU A 126 3.28 -0.11 8.86
N THR A 127 3.21 0.97 8.09
CA THR A 127 4.01 1.15 6.87
C THR A 127 4.85 2.40 6.94
N SER A 128 5.99 2.38 6.24
CA SER A 128 6.80 3.57 6.01
C SER A 128 6.01 4.68 5.30
N TYR A 129 5.02 4.34 4.47
CA TYR A 129 4.11 5.33 3.87
C TYR A 129 3.26 6.01 4.93
N GLY A 130 2.64 5.24 5.85
CA GLY A 130 1.89 5.77 6.98
C GLY A 130 2.75 6.63 7.90
N LYS A 131 4.01 6.25 8.14
CA LYS A 131 4.98 7.08 8.89
C LYS A 131 5.30 8.39 8.19
N ILE A 132 5.47 8.38 6.87
CA ILE A 132 5.59 9.60 6.07
C ILE A 132 4.33 10.46 6.25
N LYS A 133 3.13 9.89 6.09
CA LYS A 133 1.86 10.63 6.26
C LYS A 133 1.67 11.22 7.65
N LEU A 134 2.10 10.51 8.69
CA LEU A 134 2.15 11.06 10.04
C LEU A 134 3.13 12.25 10.12
N GLY A 135 4.30 12.14 9.50
CA GLY A 135 5.27 13.24 9.44
C GLY A 135 4.72 14.47 8.72
N GLU A 136 4.03 14.28 7.59
CA GLU A 136 3.33 15.36 6.88
C GLU A 136 2.28 16.04 7.76
N ALA A 137 1.51 15.25 8.51
CA ALA A 137 0.51 15.78 9.43
C ALA A 137 1.13 16.56 10.60
N LEU A 138 2.26 16.10 11.14
CA LEU A 138 2.99 16.77 12.21
C LEU A 138 3.57 18.12 11.76
N ILE A 139 4.18 18.17 10.56
CA ILE A 139 4.64 19.42 9.96
C ILE A 139 3.47 20.40 9.79
N ALA A 140 2.30 19.93 9.33
CA ALA A 140 1.14 20.77 9.12
C ALA A 140 0.54 21.38 10.41
N VAL A 141 0.84 20.82 11.59
CA VAL A 141 0.43 21.40 12.89
C VAL A 141 1.58 22.08 13.64
N GLY A 142 2.72 22.31 12.97
CA GLY A 142 3.88 23.03 13.53
C GLY A 142 4.91 22.16 14.25
N ASN A 143 4.71 20.84 14.36
CA ASN A 143 5.72 19.92 14.88
C ASN A 143 6.69 19.48 13.77
N THR A 144 7.45 20.45 13.26
CA THR A 144 8.29 20.28 12.07
C THR A 144 9.41 19.27 12.31
N LEU A 145 10.16 19.38 13.41
CA LEU A 145 11.35 18.52 13.65
C LEU A 145 11.01 17.03 13.63
N GLU A 146 9.96 16.61 14.36
CA GLU A 146 9.56 15.20 14.39
C GLU A 146 8.97 14.78 13.04
N GLY A 147 8.21 15.66 12.38
CA GLY A 147 7.66 15.34 11.07
C GLY A 147 8.73 15.17 9.98
N GLU A 148 9.75 16.01 9.96
CA GLU A 148 10.89 15.89 9.04
C GLU A 148 11.66 14.60 9.27
N LYS A 149 11.92 14.28 10.54
CA LYS A 149 12.56 13.02 10.93
C LYS A 149 11.78 11.82 10.40
N LEU A 150 10.47 11.77 10.62
CA LEU A 150 9.62 10.68 10.13
C LEU A 150 9.65 10.55 8.60
N ILE A 151 9.58 11.66 7.87
CA ILE A 151 9.67 11.63 6.41
C ILE A 151 11.04 11.07 5.98
N LYS A 152 12.13 11.59 6.55
CA LYS A 152 13.49 11.21 6.17
C LYS A 152 13.80 9.74 6.46
N THR A 153 13.51 9.25 7.67
CA THR A 153 13.86 7.89 8.07
C THR A 153 13.06 6.83 7.31
N ASN A 154 11.86 7.16 6.85
CA ASN A 154 10.95 6.23 6.19
C ASN A 154 10.93 6.37 4.66
N TRP A 155 11.56 7.42 4.11
CA TRP A 155 11.69 7.65 2.68
C TRP A 155 12.28 6.45 1.93
N LYS A 156 13.39 5.89 2.43
CA LYS A 156 14.18 4.87 1.71
C LYS A 156 13.36 3.63 1.36
N ASN A 157 12.53 3.14 2.27
CA ASN A 157 11.83 1.86 2.13
C ASN A 157 10.31 1.98 1.88
N ALA A 158 9.76 3.19 1.86
CA ALA A 158 8.35 3.40 1.56
C ALA A 158 7.97 2.86 0.18
N ASN A 159 6.82 2.18 0.10
CA ASN A 159 6.25 1.75 -1.16
C ASN A 159 5.51 2.94 -1.76
N LEU A 160 6.02 3.50 -2.85
CA LEU A 160 5.52 4.75 -3.42
C LEU A 160 4.98 4.50 -4.82
N THR A 161 3.82 5.08 -5.14
CA THR A 161 3.41 5.24 -6.54
C THR A 161 4.26 6.32 -7.21
N ASN A 162 4.18 6.39 -8.54
CA ASN A 162 4.83 7.48 -9.29
C ASN A 162 4.37 8.87 -8.85
N ASN A 163 3.10 9.00 -8.50
CA ASN A 163 2.53 10.25 -8.02
C ASN A 163 3.04 10.59 -6.61
N ASP A 164 3.10 9.60 -5.71
CA ASP A 164 3.66 9.81 -4.37
C ASP A 164 5.14 10.22 -4.44
N LEU A 165 5.93 9.55 -5.29
CA LEU A 165 7.34 9.85 -5.48
C LEU A 165 7.56 11.29 -5.96
N SER A 166 6.84 11.69 -7.01
CA SER A 166 6.91 13.05 -7.56
C SER A 166 6.48 14.10 -6.53
N TYR A 167 5.38 13.83 -5.83
CA TYR A 167 4.85 14.69 -4.79
C TYR A 167 5.83 14.89 -3.64
N LEU A 168 6.43 13.81 -3.12
CA LEU A 168 7.36 13.89 -1.99
C LEU A 168 8.65 14.63 -2.36
N LEU A 169 9.23 14.34 -3.54
CA LEU A 169 10.44 15.02 -3.99
C LEU A 169 10.20 16.52 -4.24
N LYS A 170 9.02 16.90 -4.71
CA LYS A 170 8.66 18.30 -4.92
C LYS A 170 8.49 19.06 -3.60
N ASN A 171 7.72 18.51 -2.66
CA ASN A 171 7.32 19.25 -1.46
C ASN A 171 8.35 19.15 -0.32
N TYR A 172 9.16 18.10 -0.31
CA TYR A 172 10.11 17.83 0.78
C TYR A 172 11.57 17.82 0.32
N LYS A 173 11.91 18.60 -0.73
CA LYS A 173 13.30 18.78 -1.21
C LYS A 173 14.28 19.27 -0.13
N ASN A 174 13.77 19.92 0.92
CA ASN A 174 14.58 20.36 2.05
C ASN A 174 14.95 19.22 3.00
N ILE A 175 14.18 18.14 2.99
CA ILE A 175 14.32 16.97 3.86
C ILE A 175 14.99 15.82 3.10
N ILE A 176 14.49 15.52 1.90
CA ILE A 176 14.96 14.46 1.01
C ILE A 176 16.00 15.07 0.06
N LYS A 177 17.28 14.76 0.33
CA LYS A 177 18.42 15.24 -0.45
C LYS A 177 18.81 14.22 -1.52
N GLU A 178 19.69 14.64 -2.42
CA GLU A 178 20.22 13.79 -3.48
C GLU A 178 20.77 12.46 -2.94
N LYS A 179 21.50 12.49 -1.82
CA LYS A 179 21.98 11.29 -1.13
C LYS A 179 20.86 10.32 -0.75
N ASP A 180 19.74 10.82 -0.22
CA ASP A 180 18.59 9.99 0.16
C ASP A 180 17.92 9.35 -1.08
N ILE A 181 17.96 10.01 -2.24
CA ILE A 181 17.46 9.47 -3.52
C ILE A 181 18.37 8.32 -4.01
N ILE A 182 19.69 8.50 -3.91
CA ILE A 182 20.69 7.48 -4.26
C ILE A 182 20.55 6.26 -3.33
N ASP A 183 20.47 6.49 -2.01
CA ASP A 183 20.30 5.43 -1.02
C ASP A 183 19.01 4.62 -1.23
N ARG A 184 17.94 5.30 -1.67
CA ARG A 184 16.70 4.64 -2.07
C ARG A 184 16.89 3.79 -3.33
N ALA A 185 17.60 4.29 -4.34
CA ALA A 185 17.89 3.51 -5.55
C ALA A 185 18.71 2.26 -5.22
N GLU A 186 19.69 2.36 -4.33
CA GLU A 186 20.46 1.22 -3.83
C GLU A 186 19.56 0.18 -3.18
N TRP A 187 18.74 0.60 -2.22
CA TRP A 187 17.82 -0.29 -1.52
C TRP A 187 16.83 -0.97 -2.47
N LEU A 188 16.23 -0.23 -3.41
CA LEU A 188 15.30 -0.78 -4.40
C LEU A 188 15.97 -1.82 -5.31
N ALA A 189 17.24 -1.61 -5.66
CA ALA A 189 17.99 -2.53 -6.49
C ALA A 189 18.31 -3.84 -5.75
N TRP A 190 18.65 -3.77 -4.46
CA TRP A 190 18.86 -4.97 -3.61
C TRP A 190 17.57 -5.74 -3.36
N GLU A 191 16.46 -5.05 -3.08
CA GLU A 191 15.15 -5.65 -2.81
C GLU A 191 14.42 -6.14 -4.08
N ASN A 192 15.10 -6.11 -5.23
CA ASN A 192 14.56 -6.46 -6.54
C ASN A 192 13.27 -5.69 -6.93
N LYS A 193 13.13 -4.44 -6.49
CA LYS A 193 11.97 -3.57 -6.74
C LYS A 193 12.11 -2.79 -8.06
N SER A 194 12.28 -3.52 -9.16
CA SER A 194 12.60 -2.99 -10.49
C SER A 194 11.68 -1.87 -10.96
N GLN A 195 10.36 -2.01 -10.80
CA GLN A 195 9.41 -0.98 -11.23
C GLN A 195 9.58 0.34 -10.46
N GLN A 196 9.80 0.26 -9.14
CA GLN A 196 10.03 1.46 -8.32
C GLN A 196 11.41 2.06 -8.61
N LEU A 197 12.42 1.24 -8.91
CA LEU A 197 13.74 1.70 -9.31
C LEU A 197 13.69 2.48 -10.64
N ALA A 198 12.97 1.97 -11.64
CA ALA A 198 12.81 2.62 -12.94
C ALA A 198 12.21 4.03 -12.81
N ASN A 199 11.25 4.20 -11.89
CA ASN A 199 10.61 5.47 -11.61
C ASN A 199 11.57 6.53 -11.05
N LEU A 200 12.70 6.12 -10.43
CA LEU A 200 13.70 7.03 -9.87
C LEU A 200 14.69 7.60 -10.89
N PHE A 201 14.82 7.02 -12.08
CA PHE A 201 15.88 7.38 -13.02
C PHE A 201 15.93 8.85 -13.41
N LYS A 202 14.78 9.53 -13.43
CA LYS A 202 14.73 10.96 -13.76
C LYS A 202 15.16 11.89 -12.62
N TYR A 203 15.29 11.36 -11.41
CA TYR A 203 15.70 12.11 -10.23
C TYR A 203 17.13 11.77 -9.78
N LEU A 204 17.77 10.79 -10.41
CA LEU A 204 19.15 10.42 -10.11
C LEU A 204 20.14 11.31 -10.86
N PRO A 205 21.29 11.64 -10.24
CA PRO A 205 22.41 12.25 -10.96
C PRO A 205 22.86 11.38 -12.13
N ARG A 206 23.44 12.01 -13.15
CA ARG A 206 23.79 11.36 -14.43
C ARG A 206 24.52 10.02 -14.26
N ASP A 207 25.56 9.99 -13.43
CA ASP A 207 26.39 8.80 -13.24
C ASP A 207 25.66 7.67 -12.51
N TYR A 208 24.91 8.01 -11.46
CA TYR A 208 24.08 7.05 -10.73
C TYR A 208 22.93 6.54 -11.60
N LYS A 209 22.33 7.38 -12.44
CA LYS A 209 21.32 6.97 -13.40
C LYS A 209 21.87 5.89 -14.35
N SER A 210 23.08 6.06 -14.87
CA SER A 210 23.74 5.03 -15.70
C SER A 210 23.97 3.73 -14.93
N LEU A 211 24.50 3.81 -13.70
CA LEU A 211 24.70 2.64 -12.83
C LEU A 211 23.39 1.88 -12.57
N TYR A 212 22.35 2.57 -12.11
CA TYR A 212 21.08 1.92 -11.76
C TYR A 212 20.26 1.50 -12.97
N LYS A 213 20.44 2.11 -14.14
CA LYS A 213 19.86 1.62 -15.40
C LYS A 213 20.49 0.29 -15.81
N ALA A 214 21.81 0.14 -15.69
CA ALA A 214 22.48 -1.13 -15.95
C ALA A 214 22.01 -2.23 -14.98
N ARG A 215 21.97 -1.92 -13.68
CA ARG A 215 21.44 -2.85 -12.65
C ARG A 215 20.00 -3.23 -12.90
N TYR A 216 19.14 -2.27 -13.24
CA TYR A 216 17.74 -2.55 -13.59
C TYR A 216 17.62 -3.54 -14.76
N LEU A 217 18.34 -3.33 -15.87
CA LEU A 217 18.27 -4.24 -17.03
C LEU A 217 18.75 -5.65 -16.69
N LEU A 218 19.79 -5.77 -15.86
CA LEU A 218 20.24 -7.06 -15.32
C LEU A 218 19.15 -7.73 -14.48
N MET A 219 18.52 -6.99 -13.57
CA MET A 219 17.45 -7.49 -12.68
C MET A 219 16.25 -8.06 -13.44
N ILE A 220 15.87 -7.43 -14.56
CA ILE A 220 14.69 -7.84 -15.34
C ILE A 220 15.02 -8.64 -16.61
N ARG A 221 16.31 -8.97 -16.83
CA ARG A 221 16.80 -9.76 -17.97
C ARG A 221 16.34 -9.25 -19.34
N LEU A 222 16.38 -7.94 -19.55
CA LEU A 222 16.04 -7.32 -20.84
C LEU A 222 17.27 -7.11 -21.73
N TYR A 223 17.08 -7.06 -23.04
CA TYR A 223 18.11 -6.73 -24.02
C TYR A 223 18.77 -5.36 -23.75
N GLY A 224 20.00 -5.18 -24.26
CA GLY A 224 20.77 -3.94 -24.11
C GLY A 224 21.59 -3.83 -22.82
N VAL A 225 21.72 -4.94 -22.07
CA VAL A 225 22.56 -5.02 -20.86
C VAL A 225 23.99 -4.59 -21.14
N ASP A 226 24.63 -5.13 -22.18
CA ASP A 226 26.05 -4.87 -22.47
C ASP A 226 26.31 -3.39 -22.75
N PHE A 227 25.42 -2.76 -23.52
CA PHE A 227 25.47 -1.32 -23.78
C PHE A 227 25.28 -0.51 -22.49
N ALA A 228 24.33 -0.90 -21.64
CA ALA A 228 24.11 -0.22 -20.37
C ALA A 228 25.30 -0.37 -19.41
N ILE A 229 25.89 -1.57 -19.31
CA ILE A 229 27.11 -1.83 -18.54
C ILE A 229 28.28 -1.00 -19.09
N LYS A 230 28.46 -0.95 -20.41
CA LYS A 230 29.50 -0.15 -21.07
C LYS A 230 29.41 1.32 -20.66
N ASN A 231 28.20 1.88 -20.60
CA ASN A 231 27.92 3.26 -20.23
C ASN A 231 28.01 3.59 -18.73
N VAL A 232 28.21 2.58 -17.85
CA VAL A 232 28.49 2.84 -16.43
C VAL A 232 29.85 3.54 -16.31
N PRO A 233 29.96 4.69 -15.61
CA PRO A 233 31.23 5.36 -15.39
C PRO A 233 32.29 4.47 -14.72
N ASN A 234 33.56 4.67 -15.05
CA ASN A 234 34.66 3.82 -14.58
C ASN A 234 34.69 3.64 -13.05
N LYS A 235 34.43 4.71 -12.29
CA LYS A 235 34.35 4.69 -10.82
C LYS A 235 33.31 3.71 -10.25
N TYR A 236 32.33 3.27 -11.03
CA TYR A 236 31.27 2.35 -10.62
C TYR A 236 31.33 0.98 -11.28
N LYS A 237 32.33 0.69 -12.12
CA LYS A 237 32.48 -0.63 -12.75
C LYS A 237 32.61 -1.77 -11.74
N ASN A 238 33.29 -1.49 -10.62
CA ASN A 238 33.48 -2.41 -9.50
C ASN A 238 32.46 -2.20 -8.37
N ASN A 239 31.35 -1.50 -8.62
CA ASN A 239 30.29 -1.37 -7.63
C ASN A 239 29.75 -2.76 -7.27
N GLN A 240 29.73 -3.09 -5.98
CA GLN A 240 29.32 -4.41 -5.48
C GLN A 240 27.92 -4.80 -5.93
N GLY A 241 26.97 -3.86 -5.94
CA GLY A 241 25.61 -4.09 -6.40
C GLY A 241 25.53 -4.40 -7.90
N LEU A 242 26.34 -3.73 -8.72
CA LEU A 242 26.46 -4.05 -10.16
C LEU A 242 27.05 -5.44 -10.39
N LEU A 243 28.14 -5.77 -9.70
CA LEU A 243 28.78 -7.09 -9.82
C LEU A 243 27.83 -8.21 -9.38
N TYR A 244 27.11 -8.02 -8.27
CA TYR A 244 26.08 -8.95 -7.80
C TYR A 244 25.02 -9.21 -8.88
N HIS A 245 24.47 -8.16 -9.50
CA HIS A 245 23.45 -8.32 -10.54
C HIS A 245 24.02 -8.96 -11.82
N ARG A 246 25.29 -8.73 -12.15
CA ARG A 246 25.97 -9.41 -13.27
C ARG A 246 26.15 -10.90 -13.02
N LEU A 247 26.48 -11.31 -11.80
CA LEU A 247 26.65 -12.72 -11.44
C LEU A 247 25.33 -13.50 -11.45
N ARG A 248 24.20 -12.83 -11.21
CA ARG A 248 22.86 -13.46 -11.20
C ARG A 248 22.16 -13.49 -12.55
N TRP A 249 22.60 -12.66 -13.49
CA TRP A 249 22.02 -12.55 -14.82
C TRP A 249 22.31 -13.83 -15.60
#